data_AF-A0A1H0VR93-F1
#
_entry.id   AF-A0A1H0VR93-F1
#
_cell.length_a   1.000
_cell.length_b   1.000
_cell.length_c   1.000
_cell.angle_alpha   90.00
_cell.angle_beta   90.00
_cell.angle_gamma   90.00
#
_symmetry.space_group_name_H-M   'P 1'
#
loop_
_entity.id
_entity.type
_entity.pdbx_description
1 polymer ?
#
loop_
_entity_poly.entity_id
_entity_poly.type
_entity_poly.pdbx_seq_one_letter_code
_entity_poly.pdbx_strand_id
1 'polypeptide(L)' 'MSGHVWWTSPLDHLTHAIGDSAGPGDGTVDTECGRVLDIVKAGKSPSGSFCDDCLQKVGSKVDDSSRWR' A
#
# COMPACT_ATOMS: atom_id res chain seq x y z
N MET A 1 -4.64 0.06 -16.86
CA MET A 1 -5.22 -0.08 -15.50
C MET A 1 -4.08 0.12 -14.55
N SER A 2 -3.91 1.33 -14.01
CA SER A 2 -2.94 1.62 -12.96
C SER A 2 -3.51 1.06 -11.66
N GLY A 3 -3.00 -0.08 -11.21
CA GLY A 3 -3.40 -0.71 -9.96
C GLY A 3 -2.64 -0.10 -8.78
N HIS A 4 -3.34 0.13 -7.68
CA HIS A 4 -2.72 0.45 -6.39
C HIS A 4 -2.95 -0.72 -5.46
N VAL A 5 -1.90 -1.09 -4.72
CA VAL A 5 -1.99 -2.11 -3.68
C VAL A 5 -1.88 -1.45 -2.31
N TRP A 6 -2.56 -2.03 -1.33
CA TRP A 6 -2.61 -1.51 0.02
C TRP A 6 -1.86 -2.44 0.97
N TRP A 7 -0.85 -1.92 1.65
CA TRP A 7 0.00 -2.69 2.56
C TRP A 7 0.12 -1.99 3.91
N THR A 8 0.04 -2.77 4.98
CA THR A 8 0.10 -2.25 6.34
C THR A 8 1.55 -2.10 6.80
N SER A 9 1.92 -0.86 7.12
CA SER A 9 3.19 -0.51 7.72
C SER A 9 3.29 -1.12 9.12
N PRO A 10 4.37 -1.82 9.46
CA PRO A 10 4.63 -2.22 10.85
C PRO A 10 5.13 -1.05 11.71
N LEU A 11 5.50 0.09 11.10
CA LEU A 11 6.05 1.25 11.81
C LEU A 11 4.96 2.11 12.43
N ASP A 12 3.89 2.34 11.67
CA ASP A 12 2.79 3.23 12.04
C ASP A 12 1.44 2.50 12.13
N HIS A 13 1.43 1.20 11.83
CA HIS A 13 0.23 0.35 11.81
C HIS A 13 -0.87 0.82 10.85
N LEU A 14 -0.57 1.74 9.92
CA LEU A 14 -1.49 2.17 8.88
C LEU A 14 -1.26 1.41 7.57
N THR A 15 -2.34 1.25 6.82
CA THR A 15 -2.34 0.68 5.48
C THR A 15 -2.12 1.80 4.47
N HIS A 16 -0.99 1.73 3.75
CA HIS A 16 -0.60 2.72 2.75
C HIS A 16 -0.81 2.18 1.34
N ALA A 17 -1.15 3.08 0.43
CA ALA A 17 -1.24 2.76 -0.99
C ALA A 17 0.15 2.79 -1.62
N ILE A 18 0.42 1.82 -2.48
CA ILE A 18 1.65 1.68 -3.25
C ILE A 18 1.24 1.53 -4.71
N GLY A 19 1.82 2.33 -5.60
CA GLY A 19 1.61 2.20 -7.04
C GLY A 19 2.31 0.97 -7.61
N ASP A 20 1.71 0.34 -8.64
CA ASP A 20 2.24 -0.84 -9.36
C ASP A 20 3.70 -0.69 -9.83
N SER A 21 4.13 0.54 -10.09
CA SER A 21 5.48 0.89 -10.54
C SER A 21 6.53 0.93 -9.41
N ALA A 22 6.12 0.89 -8.14
CA ALA A 22 7.05 0.82 -7.01
C ALA A 22 7.50 -0.64 -6.80
N GLY A 23 8.46 -1.07 -7.62
CA GLY A 23 9.07 -2.39 -7.49
C GLY A 23 9.90 -2.51 -6.20
N PRO A 24 9.91 -3.67 -5.54
CA PRO A 24 10.69 -3.91 -4.33
C PRO A 24 12.17 -4.12 -4.67
N GLY A 25 12.88 -3.07 -5.08
CA GLY A 25 14.31 -3.16 -5.42
C GLY A 25 15.20 -3.51 -4.22
N ASP A 26 14.86 -2.97 -3.04
CA ASP A 26 15.68 -3.04 -1.83
C ASP A 26 14.89 -3.46 -0.58
N GLY A 27 13.69 -4.02 -0.75
CA GLY A 27 12.82 -4.36 0.38
C GLY A 27 12.06 -3.15 0.96
N THR A 28 12.16 -1.99 0.32
CA THR A 28 11.32 -0.82 0.60
C THR A 28 10.57 -0.39 -0.64
N VAL A 29 9.40 0.25 -0.45
CA VAL A 29 8.60 0.84 -1.53
C VAL A 29 8.16 2.24 -1.16
N ASP A 30 8.09 3.13 -2.14
CA ASP A 30 7.47 4.43 -1.97
C ASP A 30 5.95 4.29 -2.00
N THR A 31 5.32 4.80 -0.95
CA THR A 31 3.87 4.92 -0.87
C THR A 31 3.41 6.15 -1.63
N GLU A 32 2.14 6.19 -2.00
CA GLU A 32 1.53 7.30 -2.72
C GLU A 32 1.54 8.59 -1.87
N CYS A 33 1.54 8.48 -0.54
CA CYS A 33 1.71 9.62 0.36
C CYS A 33 3.16 10.16 0.43
N GLY A 34 4.13 9.49 -0.22
CA GLY A 34 5.54 9.88 -0.26
C GLY A 34 6.36 9.36 0.91
N ARG A 35 5.82 8.43 1.71
CA ARG A 35 6.56 7.72 2.76
C ARG A 35 7.18 6.45 2.21
N VAL A 36 8.32 6.06 2.77
CA VAL A 36 8.97 4.78 2.46
C VAL A 36 8.43 3.69 3.39
N LEU A 37 7.90 2.63 2.82
CA LEU A 37 7.38 1.46 3.52
C LEU A 37 8.38 0.30 3.42
N ASP A 38 8.69 -0.35 4.53
CA ASP A 38 9.46 -1.60 4.55
C ASP A 38 8.55 -2.77 4.14
N ILE A 39 8.62 -3.18 2.87
CA ILE A 39 7.76 -4.23 2.28
C ILE A 39 8.09 -5.62 2.85
N VAL A 40 9.32 -5.82 3.36
CA VAL A 40 9.76 -7.09 3.94
C VAL A 40 9.03 -7.38 5.23
N LYS A 41 8.70 -6.32 5.98
CA LYS A 41 7.95 -6.39 7.23
C LYS A 41 6.49 -5.99 7.09
N ALA A 42 6.12 -5.30 6.01
CA ALA A 42 4.74 -4.94 5.75
C ALA A 42 3.93 -6.17 5.36
N GLY A 43 2.75 -6.30 5.98
CA GLY A 43 1.79 -7.33 5.64
C GLY A 43 0.78 -6.81 4.63
N LYS A 44 0.38 -7.65 3.68
CA LYS A 44 -0.90 -7.50 2.97
C LYS A 44 -2.03 -7.76 3.97
N SER A 45 -2.30 -6.80 4.86
CA SER A 45 -3.39 -6.90 5.82
C SER A 45 -4.51 -5.94 5.41
N PRO A 46 -5.70 -6.46 5.07
CA PRO A 46 -6.88 -5.62 4.82
C PRO A 46 -7.52 -5.07 6.11
N SER A 47 -6.95 -5.37 7.28
CA SER A 47 -7.51 -5.07 8.60
C SER A 47 -6.84 -3.90 9.35
N GLY A 48 -5.84 -3.25 8.77
CA GLY A 48 -5.22 -2.04 9.33
C GLY A 48 -5.98 -0.76 8.98
N SER A 49 -5.91 0.26 9.84
CA SER A 49 -6.45 1.59 9.55
C SER A 49 -5.77 2.18 8.31
N PHE A 50 -6.54 2.73 7.38
CA PHE A 50 -5.97 3.31 6.15
C PHE A 50 -5.29 4.65 6.44
N CYS A 51 -4.18 4.90 5.75
CA CYS A 51 -3.54 6.21 5.75
C CYS A 51 -4.44 7.22 5.01
N ASP A 52 -4.89 8.28 5.70
CA ASP A 52 -5.74 9.32 5.12
C ASP A 52 -5.11 10.00 3.91
N ASP A 53 -3.79 10.27 3.95
CA ASP A 53 -3.08 10.89 2.83
C ASP A 53 -3.10 9.99 1.57
N CYS A 54 -2.96 8.68 1.76
CA CYS A 54 -3.07 7.72 0.67
C CYS A 54 -4.53 7.67 0.16
N LEU A 55 -5.51 7.64 1.06
CA LEU A 55 -6.93 7.63 0.71
C LEU A 55 -7.33 8.86 -0.10
N GLN A 56 -6.85 10.05 0.26
CA GLN A 56 -7.14 11.27 -0.48
C GLN A 56 -6.53 11.26 -1.88
N LYS A 57 -5.35 10.67 -2.05
CA LYS A 57 -4.66 10.63 -3.36
C LYS A 57 -5.21 9.58 -4.31
N VAL A 58 -5.41 8.35 -3.83
CA VAL A 58 -5.77 7.21 -4.72
C VAL A 58 -7.18 6.70 -4.51
N GLY A 59 -7.88 7.20 -3.48
CA GLY A 59 -9.20 6.73 -3.07
C GLY A 59 -9.14 5.39 -2.35
N SER A 60 -10.22 5.03 -1.66
CA SER A 60 -10.37 3.70 -1.05
C SER A 60 -10.64 2.58 -2.06
N LYS A 61 -10.35 2.80 -3.36
CA LYS A 61 -10.45 1.76 -4.40
C LYS A 61 -9.31 0.76 -4.20
N VAL A 62 -9.41 -0.02 -3.12
CA VAL A 62 -8.87 -1.36 -3.10
C VAL A 62 -9.67 -2.10 -4.17
N ASP A 63 -9.04 -2.50 -5.27
CA ASP A 63 -9.63 -3.49 -6.17
C ASP A 63 -9.63 -4.82 -5.40
N ASP A 64 -10.51 -4.94 -4.41
CA ASP A 64 -10.73 -6.14 -3.59
C ASP A 64 -11.42 -7.24 -4.42
N SER A 65 -11.96 -6.86 -5.57
CA SER A 65 -12.60 -7.73 -6.52
C SER A 65 -11.61 -8.34 -7.52
N SER A 66 -11.07 -9.51 -7.17
CA SER A 66 -10.95 -10.67 -8.09
C SER A 66 -9.63 -11.00 -8.81
N ARG A 67 -8.43 -10.60 -8.36
CA ARG A 67 -7.21 -10.90 -9.16
C ARG A 67 -6.07 -11.72 -8.58
N TRP A 68 -6.19 -12.35 -7.41
CA TRP A 68 -5.19 -13.33 -6.98
C TRP A 68 -5.80 -14.73 -6.91
N ARG A 69 -5.98 -15.34 -8.09
CA ARG A 69 -6.02 -16.79 -8.29
C ARG A 69 -4.78 -17.19 -9.07
#